data_AF-A0A9X5CU94-F1
#
_entry.id   AF-A0A9X5CU94-F1
#
_cell.length_a   1.000
_cell.length_b   1.000
_cell.length_c   1.000
_cell.angle_alpha   90.00
_cell.angle_beta   90.00
_cell.angle_gamma   90.00
#
_symmetry.space_group_name_H-M   'P 1'
#
loop_
_entity.id
_entity.type
_entity.pdbx_description
1 polymer ?
#
loop_
_entity_poly.entity_id
_entity_poly.type
_entity_poly.pdbx_seq_one_letter_code
_entity_poly.pdbx_strand_id
1 'polypeptide(L)' 'HHARVARVRAHLAGLSGLAVCGAAYDGVGVPACIASAYAAADQIQGDLRAVQQLTAHPVQSLHGGAGE' A
#
# COMPACT_ATOMS: atom_id res chain seq x y z
N HIS A 1 10.97 0.74 13.33
CA HIS A 1 10.52 1.20 12.00
C HIS A 1 9.03 1.56 11.98
N HIS A 2 8.12 0.65 12.35
CA HIS A 2 6.66 0.86 12.30
C HIS A 2 6.12 2.15 12.94
N ALA A 3 6.65 2.58 14.09
CA ALA A 3 6.22 3.83 14.73
C ALA A 3 6.44 5.07 13.84
N ARG A 4 7.53 5.10 13.04
CA ARG A 4 7.78 6.17 12.07
C ARG A 4 6.76 6.13 10.94
N VAL A 5 6.50 4.94 10.40
CA VAL A 5 5.50 4.72 9.35
C VAL A 5 4.10 5.14 9.82
N ALA A 6 3.71 4.78 11.03
CA ALA A 6 2.42 5.16 11.62
C ALA A 6 2.26 6.69 11.70
N ARG A 7 3.31 7.41 12.15
CA ARG A 7 3.28 8.88 12.16
C ARG A 7 3.12 9.49 10.77
N VAL A 8 3.82 8.94 9.77
CA VAL A 8 3.67 9.39 8.38
C VAL A 8 2.24 9.17 7.90
N ARG A 9 1.70 7.95 8.04
CA ARG A 9 0.33 7.63 7.61
C ARG A 9 -0.73 8.49 8.31
N ALA A 10 -0.55 8.78 9.60
CA ALA A 10 -1.45 9.68 10.33
C ALA A 10 -1.46 11.10 9.76
N HIS A 11 -0.31 11.62 9.32
CA HIS A 11 -0.23 12.92 8.66
C HIS A 11 -0.88 12.91 7.27
N LEU A 12 -0.66 11.84 6.50
CA LEU A 12 -1.23 11.69 5.16
C LEU A 12 -2.74 11.52 5.16
N ALA A 13 -3.34 10.99 6.23
CA ALA A 13 -4.79 10.83 6.35
C ALA A 13 -5.56 12.16 6.24
N GLY A 14 -4.91 13.30 6.50
CA GLY A 14 -5.49 14.63 6.30
C GLY A 14 -5.37 15.19 4.87
N LEU A 15 -4.68 14.48 3.97
CA LEU A 15 -4.40 14.91 2.60
C LEU A 15 -5.16 14.03 1.60
N SER A 16 -6.20 14.58 0.99
CA SER A 16 -6.90 13.90 -0.10
C SER A 16 -6.00 13.80 -1.34
N GLY A 17 -5.92 12.59 -1.93
CA GLY A 17 -5.17 12.35 -3.16
C GLY A 17 -3.69 12.01 -2.97
N LEU A 18 -3.25 11.70 -1.75
CA LEU A 18 -1.88 11.26 -1.48
C LEU A 18 -1.84 9.92 -0.75
N ALA A 19 -1.08 8.97 -1.28
CA ALA A 19 -0.84 7.65 -0.71
C ALA A 19 0.66 7.30 -0.75
N VAL A 20 1.10 6.39 0.13
CA VAL A 20 2.47 5.86 0.15
C VAL A 20 2.45 4.36 -0.06
N CYS A 21 3.48 3.85 -0.74
CA CYS A 21 3.66 2.45 -1.06
C CYS A 21 5.15 2.06 -1.05
N GLY A 22 5.42 0.77 -1.18
CA GLY A 22 6.77 0.21 -1.33
C GLY A 22 7.42 -0.22 -0.02
N ALA A 23 8.68 -0.67 -0.15
CA ALA A 23 9.42 -1.36 0.90
C ALA A 23 9.52 -0.62 2.23
N ALA A 24 9.55 0.71 2.19
CA ALA A 24 9.63 1.54 3.38
C ALA A 24 8.29 1.66 4.16
N TYR A 25 7.17 1.19 3.60
CA TYR A 25 5.82 1.44 4.11
C TYR A 25 4.93 0.20 4.22
N ASP A 26 5.02 -0.74 3.27
CA ASP A 26 4.05 -1.85 3.13
C ASP A 26 4.66 -3.26 3.06
N GLY A 27 6.00 -3.38 2.99
CA GLY A 27 6.70 -4.67 3.02
C GLY A 27 7.76 -4.83 1.94
N VAL A 28 8.70 -5.75 2.13
CA VAL A 28 9.91 -5.88 1.30
C VAL A 28 9.73 -6.93 0.20
N GLY A 29 10.27 -6.65 -0.99
CA GLY A 29 10.27 -7.55 -2.15
C GLY A 29 9.52 -6.95 -3.34
N VAL A 30 9.91 -7.34 -4.55
CA VAL A 30 9.28 -6.87 -5.79
C VAL A 30 7.75 -7.05 -5.75
N PRO A 31 7.20 -8.26 -5.43
CA PRO A 31 5.75 -8.46 -5.39
C PRO A 31 5.03 -7.57 -4.37
N ALA A 32 5.60 -7.40 -3.17
CA ALA A 32 5.02 -6.55 -2.13
C ALA A 32 4.99 -5.08 -2.56
N CYS A 33 6.08 -4.59 -3.18
CA CYS A 33 6.14 -3.24 -3.72
C CYS A 33 5.05 -3.00 -4.77
N ILE A 34 4.88 -3.92 -5.72
CA ILE A 34 3.88 -3.80 -6.80
C ILE A 34 2.45 -3.83 -6.23
N ALA A 35 2.15 -4.78 -5.36
CA ALA A 35 0.83 -4.88 -4.72
C ALA A 35 0.48 -3.60 -3.95
N SER A 36 1.44 -3.05 -3.20
CA SER A 36 1.25 -1.79 -2.48
C SER A 36 1.08 -0.58 -3.40
N ALA A 37 1.72 -0.58 -4.59
CA ALA A 37 1.58 0.50 -5.55
C ALA A 37 0.18 0.53 -6.17
N TYR A 38 -0.38 -0.63 -6.52
CA TYR A 38 -1.77 -0.73 -6.99
C TYR A 38 -2.75 -0.27 -5.90
N ALA A 39 -2.58 -0.75 -4.66
CA ALA A 39 -3.44 -0.34 -3.56
C ALA A 39 -3.38 1.19 -3.29
N ALA A 40 -2.21 1.80 -3.45
CA ALA A 40 -2.05 3.25 -3.33
C ALA A 40 -2.72 4.01 -4.49
N ALA A 41 -2.66 3.49 -5.71
CA ALA A 41 -3.33 4.09 -6.87
C ALA A 41 -4.86 4.06 -6.69
N ASP A 42 -5.40 2.90 -6.29
CA ASP A 42 -6.82 2.72 -5.98
C ASP A 42 -7.26 3.69 -4.87
N GLN A 43 -6.47 3.80 -3.80
CA GLN A 43 -6.74 4.73 -2.70
C GLN A 43 -6.82 6.18 -3.16
N ILE A 44 -5.92 6.61 -4.05
CA ILE A 44 -5.94 7.96 -4.62
C ILE A 44 -7.21 8.18 -5.47
N GLN A 45 -7.68 7.15 -6.15
CA GLN A 45 -8.96 7.17 -6.88
C GLN A 45 -10.20 7.07 -5.97
N GLY A 46 -10.01 6.89 -4.66
CA GLY A 46 -11.07 6.81 -3.66
C GLY A 46 -11.53 5.38 -3.35
N ASP A 47 -10.86 4.36 -3.88
CA ASP A 47 -11.14 2.96 -3.57
C ASP A 47 -10.19 2.42 -2.50
N LEU A 48 -10.74 2.02 -1.35
CA LEU A 48 -9.96 1.53 -0.22
C LEU A 48 -9.89 0.01 -0.12
N ARG A 49 -10.56 -0.73 -1.01
CA ARG A 49 -10.71 -2.18 -0.91
C ARG A 49 -9.36 -2.88 -1.09
N ALA A 50 -8.56 -2.41 -2.04
CA ALA A 50 -7.22 -2.94 -2.27
C ALA A 50 -6.30 -2.77 -1.05
N VAL A 51 -6.35 -1.62 -0.36
CA VAL A 51 -5.56 -1.36 0.86
C VAL A 51 -6.01 -2.28 2.02
N GLN A 52 -7.31 -2.45 2.18
CA GLN A 52 -7.87 -3.33 3.21
C GLN A 52 -7.45 -4.79 2.96
N GLN A 53 -7.49 -5.23 1.70
CA GLN A 53 -7.13 -6.60 1.34
C GLN A 53 -5.63 -6.86 1.49
N LEU A 54 -4.79 -5.88 1.16
CA LEU A 54 -3.34 -5.95 1.42
C LEU A 54 -3.04 -6.06 2.93
N THR A 55 -3.81 -5.36 3.77
CA THR A 55 -3.67 -5.43 5.23
C THR A 55 -4.10 -6.80 5.77
N ALA A 56 -5.17 -7.38 5.23
CA ALA A 56 -5.69 -8.69 5.63
C ALA A 56 -4.82 -9.86 5.11
N HIS A 57 -4.21 -9.71 3.94
CA HIS A 57 -3.48 -10.76 3.24
C HIS A 57 -2.14 -10.25 2.65
N PRO A 58 -1.18 -9.83 3.50
CA PRO A 58 0.04 -9.14 3.07
C PRO A 58 0.99 -10.00 2.21
N VAL A 59 0.80 -11.32 2.16
CA VAL A 59 1.65 -12.26 1.41
C VAL A 59 1.05 -12.66 0.06
N GLN A 60 -0.21 -12.32 -0.20
CA GLN A 60 -0.93 -12.69 -1.41
C GLN A 60 -1.19 -11.44 -2.25
N SER A 61 -0.30 -11.14 -3.20
CA SER A 61 -0.64 -10.20 -4.28
C SER A 61 -1.80 -10.80 -5.05
N LEU A 62 -2.96 -10.14 -5.02
CA LEU A 62 -4.13 -10.52 -5.82
C LEU A 62 -3.93 -10.28 -7.32
N HIS A 63 -2.87 -9.56 -7.69
CA HIS A 63 -2.64 -9.06 -9.04
C HIS A 63 -1.51 -9.79 -9.77
N GLY A 64 -1.12 -10.99 -9.31
CA GLY A 64 0.11 -11.62 -9.81
C GLY A 64 1.34 -10.79 -9.42
N GLY A 65 2.54 -11.33 -9.63
CA GLY A 65 3.74 -10.49 -9.61
C GLY A 65 3.74 -9.65 -10.88
N ALA A 66 4.21 -8.40 -10.87
CA ALA A 66 4.48 -7.71 -12.14
C ALA A 66 5.44 -8.60 -12.95
N GLY A 67 4.92 -9.17 -14.02
CA GLY A 67 5.54 -10.31 -14.70
C GLY A 67 4.59 -11.23 -15.44
N GLU A 68 3.27 -11.10 -15.25
CA GLU A 68 2.23 -11.69 -16.11
C GLU A 68 1.66 -10.71 -17.13
#